data_AF-A0A093Z953-F1
#
_entry.id   AF-A0A093Z953-F1
#
_cell.length_a   1.000
_cell.length_b   1.000
_cell.length_c   1.000
_cell.angle_alpha   90.00
_cell.angle_beta   90.00
_cell.angle_gamma   90.00
#
_symmetry.space_group_name_H-M   'P 1'
#
loop_
_entity.id
_entity.type
_entity.pdbx_description
1 polymer ?
#
loop_
_entity_poly.entity_id
_entity_poly.type
_entity_poly.pdbx_seq_one_letter_code
_entity_poly.pdbx_strand_id
1 'polypeptide(L)'
;MVSLRLVTAYLLPFAAVLTSVSAVDSSPEDWDNCDEIPTISTTASPTADPTTTSASPTSTSVAFSGPGYLKGYYDGIQKGCLITAGTWYAGVCAKITAIPLDDGFTISTSKGPCAVTDSVLNCAAGTTPSVFNQIDGLLAYGGSSAWYVPAVPNPAQIVSQIPGPVAVTFQWLGHTRSSQDTNMPPKIAQSPGNKQKSDDERFSDASSSYWPEGWSWARYSDPDVDFSTLSEEEKEKMRNGLQEVLGDDGTRKMSLYLRQKMREWEDKKLQEQGAPSPGYNAPDFLKQWERRHRDGPWGFIAFRTALYDDEEKWTEFKSRVRRILHVAFDQVVEQHRGHEYEDVAKARKSFELHWIEDKDLDGASAETLRRWYVEVKNKEETPVGMDYNMFLCASPEAVESVLSLDEDNLPTTKSSFWRDEAPFLLVVMEEAEVNPHGDEEHDPNDPNDERNWYKSVFKVPVEIIPDNLWDLVDRAFMQPTRLTRGVKGSIVLGGSMSVNYTVDGLAELWWGMAPTPQALKRRCVLKGL
;
A
#
# COMPACT_ATOMS: atom_id res chain seq x y z
N MET A 1 -55.82 -5.27 -46.70
CA MET A 1 -57.11 -5.32 -45.98
C MET A 1 -56.77 -5.28 -44.49
N VAL A 2 -56.63 -4.10 -43.86
CA VAL A 2 -57.69 -3.24 -43.25
C VAL A 2 -58.48 -4.05 -42.21
N SER A 3 -58.59 -3.74 -40.90
CA SER A 3 -58.56 -2.49 -40.10
C SER A 3 -58.28 -2.89 -38.63
N LEU A 4 -57.43 -2.24 -37.83
CA LEU A 4 -57.59 -0.96 -37.12
C LEU A 4 -58.90 -0.80 -36.30
N ARG A 5 -58.79 -0.85 -34.96
CA ARG A 5 -59.56 0.00 -34.02
C ARG A 5 -58.69 0.44 -32.84
N LEU A 6 -58.39 1.74 -32.85
CA LEU A 6 -58.01 2.59 -31.73
C LEU A 6 -59.18 2.77 -30.75
N VAL A 7 -58.84 3.01 -29.47
CA VAL A 7 -59.43 4.04 -28.59
C VAL A 7 -58.27 4.55 -27.70
N THR A 8 -57.58 5.67 -28.00
CA THR A 8 -57.77 7.06 -27.50
C THR A 8 -58.16 7.17 -26.01
N ALA A 9 -57.74 8.13 -25.19
CA ALA A 9 -56.76 9.21 -25.16
C ALA A 9 -56.94 9.87 -23.78
N TYR A 10 -55.88 10.32 -23.12
CA TYR A 10 -55.93 11.52 -22.28
C TYR A 10 -54.57 12.22 -22.38
N LEU A 11 -54.63 13.47 -22.82
CA LEU A 11 -53.52 14.33 -23.23
C LEU A 11 -53.68 15.67 -22.51
N LEU A 12 -52.53 16.24 -22.10
CA LEU A 12 -52.18 17.67 -21.99
C LEU A 12 -52.56 18.45 -20.70
N PRO A 13 -51.96 19.65 -20.48
CA PRO A 13 -50.52 20.04 -20.49
C PRO A 13 -50.19 21.09 -19.39
N PHE A 14 -48.95 21.60 -19.31
CA PHE A 14 -48.55 23.02 -19.05
C PHE A 14 -47.01 23.05 -18.91
N ALA A 15 -46.26 23.43 -19.96
CA ALA A 15 -45.70 24.77 -20.23
C ALA A 15 -44.66 25.22 -19.17
N ALA A 16 -43.36 25.14 -19.42
CA ALA A 16 -42.51 26.06 -20.20
C ALA A 16 -42.29 27.43 -19.54
N VAL A 17 -41.06 27.68 -19.05
CA VAL A 17 -40.39 28.98 -19.12
C VAL A 17 -38.92 28.75 -19.49
N LEU A 18 -38.57 29.25 -20.67
CA LEU A 18 -37.23 29.43 -21.22
C LEU A 18 -36.78 30.88 -20.94
N THR A 19 -35.51 31.05 -20.61
CA THR A 19 -34.67 32.21 -20.98
C THR A 19 -33.22 31.71 -20.92
N SER A 20 -32.55 31.38 -22.04
CA SER A 20 -31.64 32.26 -22.82
C SER A 20 -30.77 33.15 -21.94
N VAL A 21 -29.43 33.17 -22.04
CA VAL A 21 -28.72 33.88 -23.11
C VAL A 21 -27.22 33.47 -23.16
N SER A 22 -26.78 33.24 -24.40
CA SER A 22 -25.45 33.36 -25.05
C SER A 22 -24.17 32.77 -24.46
N ALA A 23 -23.56 31.93 -25.29
CA ALA A 23 -22.12 31.74 -25.42
C ALA A 23 -21.39 33.05 -25.77
N VAL A 24 -20.20 33.23 -25.21
CA VAL A 24 -19.10 34.00 -25.82
C VAL A 24 -17.86 33.14 -25.76
N ASP A 25 -17.25 33.01 -26.92
CA ASP A 25 -16.02 32.33 -27.27
C ASP A 25 -14.81 33.29 -27.11
N SER A 26 -13.63 32.69 -26.95
CA SER A 26 -12.30 33.19 -27.32
C SER A 26 -11.45 34.02 -26.33
N SER A 27 -10.55 33.27 -25.66
CA SER A 27 -9.07 33.42 -25.70
C SER A 27 -8.39 34.59 -24.91
N PRO A 28 -7.04 34.65 -24.82
CA PRO A 28 -6.24 34.10 -23.72
C PRO A 28 -5.36 35.17 -23.03
N GLU A 29 -5.44 35.29 -21.71
CA GLU A 29 -4.61 36.21 -20.90
C GLU A 29 -4.44 35.56 -19.52
N ASP A 30 -3.33 35.58 -18.79
CA ASP A 30 -1.95 36.03 -18.98
C ASP A 30 -1.26 35.50 -17.71
N TRP A 31 -0.21 34.68 -17.82
CA TRP A 31 0.42 34.00 -16.65
C TRP A 31 1.54 34.85 -16.02
N ASP A 32 1.38 36.17 -16.00
CA ASP A 32 2.33 37.10 -15.37
C ASP A 32 1.59 38.10 -14.47
N ASN A 33 1.31 37.72 -13.22
CA ASN A 33 1.28 38.70 -12.12
C ASN A 33 1.47 38.06 -10.73
N CYS A 34 2.73 37.92 -10.31
CA CYS A 34 3.10 37.76 -8.91
C CYS A 34 3.38 39.15 -8.34
N ASP A 35 2.39 39.76 -7.68
CA ASP A 35 2.51 40.73 -6.57
C ASP A 35 1.22 41.55 -6.46
N GLU A 36 0.37 41.21 -5.50
CA GLU A 36 -0.40 42.17 -4.66
C GLU A 36 -1.38 41.38 -3.76
N ILE A 37 -1.11 41.39 -2.44
CA ILE A 37 -2.02 40.84 -1.42
C ILE A 37 -3.03 41.94 -1.06
N PRO A 38 -4.36 41.76 -1.27
CA PRO A 38 -5.34 42.67 -0.73
C PRO A 38 -5.69 42.27 0.70
N THR A 39 -5.38 43.20 1.60
CA THR A 39 -5.75 43.23 3.02
C THR A 39 -7.29 43.20 3.18
N ILE A 40 -7.83 42.29 4.01
CA ILE A 40 -9.22 42.36 4.47
C ILE A 40 -9.23 42.63 5.98
N SER A 41 -9.85 43.76 6.36
CA SER A 41 -9.94 44.28 7.72
C SER A 41 -11.00 43.62 8.59
N THR A 42 -10.69 43.61 9.88
CA THR A 42 -11.36 43.11 11.09
C THR A 42 -12.62 43.89 11.51
N THR A 43 -13.67 43.22 11.99
CA THR A 43 -14.52 43.55 13.19
C THR A 43 -15.55 42.42 13.39
N ALA A 44 -15.98 41.95 14.57
CA ALA A 44 -15.81 42.34 15.96
C ALA A 44 -15.98 41.11 16.91
N SER A 45 -15.46 41.26 18.12
CA SER A 45 -15.44 40.33 19.26
C SER A 45 -16.82 40.15 19.95
N PRO A 46 -16.97 39.15 20.83
CA PRO A 46 -17.12 39.53 22.23
C PRO A 46 -16.10 38.85 23.16
N THR A 47 -15.60 39.70 24.05
CA THR A 47 -14.74 39.46 25.21
C THR A 47 -15.44 38.62 26.29
N ALA A 48 -14.74 37.62 26.81
CA ALA A 48 -14.86 37.20 28.20
C ALA A 48 -13.51 36.64 28.68
N ASP A 49 -12.78 37.44 29.46
CA ASP A 49 -11.79 36.94 30.42
C ASP A 49 -12.49 36.07 31.45
N PRO A 50 -11.82 35.01 31.95
CA PRO A 50 -11.59 35.02 33.37
C PRO A 50 -10.13 34.72 33.74
N THR A 51 -9.71 35.55 34.69
CA THR A 51 -8.56 35.50 35.56
C THR A 51 -8.22 34.10 36.09
N THR A 52 -6.92 33.88 36.22
CA THR A 52 -6.25 32.78 36.91
C THR A 52 -6.94 32.37 38.22
N THR A 53 -7.43 31.14 38.25
CA THR A 53 -7.49 30.33 39.48
C THR A 53 -7.25 28.89 39.07
N SER A 54 -6.03 28.40 39.27
CA SER A 54 -5.69 26.99 39.08
C SER A 54 -6.51 26.14 40.05
N ALA A 55 -7.59 25.55 39.57
CA ALA A 55 -8.06 24.29 40.10
C ALA A 55 -7.26 23.21 39.39
N SER A 56 -6.30 22.60 40.12
CA SER A 56 -5.61 21.41 39.66
C SER A 56 -6.65 20.30 39.44
N PRO A 57 -6.84 19.76 38.22
CA PRO A 57 -7.68 18.61 38.04
C PRO A 57 -6.98 17.42 38.72
N THR A 58 -7.55 16.95 39.82
CA THR A 58 -7.13 15.69 40.44
C THR A 58 -7.50 14.54 39.51
N SER A 59 -6.58 14.16 38.62
CA SER A 59 -6.72 12.92 37.85
C SER A 59 -6.20 11.75 38.68
N THR A 60 -7.11 10.84 39.02
CA THR A 60 -6.85 9.58 39.74
C THR A 60 -6.22 8.49 38.86
N SER A 61 -5.67 8.84 37.69
CA SER A 61 -5.04 7.91 36.77
C SER A 61 -3.52 7.97 36.94
N VAL A 62 -2.89 6.80 36.99
CA VAL A 62 -1.43 6.66 37.08
C VAL A 62 -0.79 7.41 35.91
N ALA A 63 0.03 8.43 36.22
CA ALA A 63 0.77 9.21 35.23
C ALA A 63 1.51 8.29 34.25
N PHE A 64 1.60 8.70 32.99
CA PHE A 64 2.39 7.96 32.01
C PHE A 64 3.82 7.80 32.52
N SER A 65 4.34 6.57 32.44
CA SER A 65 5.64 6.23 32.99
C SER A 65 6.34 5.21 32.11
N GLY A 66 7.66 5.37 31.99
CA GLY A 66 8.53 4.46 31.25
C GLY A 66 8.44 4.65 29.73
N PRO A 67 9.01 3.71 28.96
CA PRO A 67 8.93 3.73 27.51
C PRO A 67 7.55 3.29 26.99
N GLY A 68 7.08 3.95 25.94
CA GLY A 68 5.81 3.64 25.28
C GLY A 68 5.65 4.39 23.95
N TYR A 69 4.42 4.41 23.46
CA TYR A 69 4.05 5.06 22.21
C TYR A 69 2.83 5.96 22.42
N LEU A 70 2.80 7.11 21.75
CA LEU A 70 1.61 7.96 21.66
C LEU A 70 0.87 7.69 20.36
N LYS A 71 -0.26 6.97 20.44
CA LYS A 71 -1.14 6.67 19.30
C LYS A 71 -2.11 7.82 19.08
N GLY A 72 -2.20 8.32 17.84
CA GLY A 72 -3.06 9.42 17.45
C GLY A 72 -4.41 8.93 16.92
N TYR A 73 -5.48 9.52 17.44
CA TYR A 73 -6.87 9.21 17.10
C TYR A 73 -7.56 10.43 16.51
N TYR A 74 -8.33 10.19 15.44
CA TYR A 74 -9.25 11.16 14.85
C TYR A 74 -10.62 10.50 14.76
N ASP A 75 -11.64 11.19 15.28
CA ASP A 75 -13.02 10.68 15.35
C ASP A 75 -13.10 9.30 16.02
N GLY A 76 -12.30 9.09 17.07
CA GLY A 76 -12.20 7.82 17.81
C GLY A 76 -11.46 6.69 17.08
N ILE A 77 -11.00 6.88 15.84
CA ILE A 77 -10.29 5.88 15.05
C ILE A 77 -8.78 6.14 15.11
N GLN A 78 -7.98 5.10 15.36
CA GLN A 78 -6.51 5.21 15.32
C GLN A 78 -6.07 5.49 13.87
N LYS A 79 -5.47 6.65 13.62
CA LYS A 79 -5.01 7.06 12.28
C LYS A 79 -3.50 7.28 12.18
N GLY A 80 -2.78 7.15 13.29
CA GLY A 80 -1.33 7.16 13.28
C GLY A 80 -0.74 7.24 14.68
N CYS A 81 0.46 7.79 14.78
CA CYS A 81 1.14 8.00 16.05
C CYS A 81 2.18 9.10 15.96
N LEU A 82 2.59 9.58 17.12
CA LEU A 82 3.65 10.58 17.22
C LEU A 82 5.00 9.93 16.89
N ILE A 83 5.77 10.55 16.02
CA ILE A 83 7.11 10.10 15.63
C ILE A 83 8.19 10.93 16.34
N THR A 84 8.50 12.14 15.90
CA THR A 84 9.47 13.02 16.57
C THR A 84 9.11 14.46 16.29
N ALA A 85 9.46 15.38 17.21
CA ALA A 85 9.21 16.82 17.08
C ALA A 85 7.75 17.18 16.73
N GLY A 86 6.78 16.56 17.43
CA GLY A 86 5.36 16.85 17.21
C GLY A 86 4.90 16.63 15.78
N THR A 87 5.31 15.52 15.16
CA THR A 87 4.84 15.15 13.82
C THR A 87 4.01 13.88 13.94
N TRP A 88 2.86 13.88 13.27
CA TRP A 88 1.92 12.76 13.26
C TRP A 88 2.06 11.97 11.96
N TYR A 89 2.23 10.65 12.08
CA TYR A 89 2.47 9.77 10.93
C TYR A 89 1.67 8.47 11.03
N ALA A 90 1.20 7.98 9.88
CA ALA A 90 0.42 6.73 9.77
C ALA A 90 1.30 5.45 9.67
N GLY A 91 2.62 5.56 9.83
CA GLY A 91 3.55 4.43 9.77
C GLY A 91 4.17 4.06 11.12
N VAL A 92 5.50 3.92 11.19
CA VAL A 92 6.20 3.44 12.39
C VAL A 92 6.17 4.51 13.48
N CYS A 93 5.69 4.14 14.67
CA CYS A 93 5.65 5.02 15.83
C CYS A 93 7.02 5.13 16.48
N ALA A 94 7.40 6.33 16.92
CA ALA A 94 8.60 6.45 17.71
C ALA A 94 8.35 6.05 19.15
N LYS A 95 9.40 5.50 19.75
CA LYS A 95 9.45 5.22 21.18
C LYS A 95 9.60 6.55 21.94
N ILE A 96 8.68 6.80 22.85
CA ILE A 96 8.65 7.97 23.73
C ILE A 96 8.88 7.46 25.15
N THR A 97 9.62 8.22 25.94
CA THR A 97 9.84 7.90 27.36
C THR A 97 9.14 8.94 28.20
N ALA A 98 8.15 8.51 29.00
CA ALA A 98 7.49 9.34 30.00
C ALA A 98 8.22 9.22 31.34
N ILE A 99 8.57 10.36 31.92
CA ILE A 99 9.25 10.47 33.22
C ILE A 99 8.26 11.13 34.19
N PRO A 100 7.73 10.38 35.17
CA PRO A 100 6.74 10.91 36.10
C PRO A 100 7.33 12.01 36.99
N LEU A 101 6.50 12.99 37.32
CA LEU A 101 6.75 14.08 38.27
C LEU A 101 5.60 14.12 39.28
N ASP A 102 5.77 14.85 40.39
CA ASP A 102 4.73 14.95 41.42
C ASP A 102 3.43 15.59 40.87
N ASP A 103 3.55 16.53 39.93
CA ASP A 103 2.42 17.25 39.29
C ASP A 103 2.33 16.96 37.77
N GLY A 104 2.54 15.71 37.36
CA GLY A 104 2.36 15.27 35.97
C GLY A 104 3.51 14.39 35.47
N PHE A 105 3.96 14.61 34.23
CA PHE A 105 5.12 13.91 33.68
C PHE A 105 5.78 14.73 32.58
N THR A 106 7.07 14.51 32.35
CA THR A 106 7.75 14.98 31.14
C THR A 106 7.85 13.84 30.14
N ILE A 107 7.96 14.17 28.85
CA ILE A 107 8.21 13.17 27.81
C ILE A 107 9.48 13.49 27.05
N SER A 108 10.20 12.45 26.62
CA SER A 108 11.41 12.58 25.81
C SER A 108 11.43 11.57 24.67
N THR A 109 12.17 11.91 23.62
CA THR A 109 12.42 11.04 22.46
C THR A 109 13.92 10.82 22.29
N SER A 110 14.31 10.00 21.31
CA SER A 110 15.72 9.86 20.91
C SER A 110 16.38 11.16 20.44
N LYS A 111 15.59 12.21 20.15
CA LYS A 111 16.08 13.55 19.78
C LYS A 111 16.27 14.50 20.96
N GLY A 112 15.78 14.15 22.14
CA GLY A 112 15.87 14.97 23.36
C GLY A 112 14.52 15.17 24.07
N PRO A 113 14.50 15.98 25.14
CA PRO A 113 13.28 16.30 25.89
C PRO A 113 12.26 17.07 25.05
N CYS A 114 10.98 16.91 25.36
CA CYS A 114 9.90 17.57 24.64
C CYS A 114 9.30 18.74 25.43
N ALA A 115 8.93 19.80 24.71
CA ALA A 115 8.24 20.97 25.21
C ALA A 115 7.10 21.38 24.28
N VAL A 116 6.14 22.14 24.78
CA VAL A 116 5.16 22.83 23.94
C VAL A 116 5.60 24.28 23.78
N THR A 117 5.97 24.68 22.57
CA THR A 117 6.35 26.05 22.20
C THR A 117 5.42 26.52 21.09
N ASP A 118 4.82 27.70 21.22
CA ASP A 118 3.85 28.25 20.25
C ASP A 118 2.70 27.27 19.92
N SER A 119 2.22 26.55 20.94
CA SER A 119 1.19 25.49 20.83
C SER A 119 1.59 24.27 19.98
N VAL A 120 2.88 24.11 19.70
CA VAL A 120 3.46 22.98 18.97
C VAL A 120 4.32 22.14 19.90
N LEU A 121 4.13 20.82 19.86
CA LEU A 121 4.99 19.88 20.59
C LEU A 121 6.34 19.75 19.87
N ASN A 122 7.44 20.14 20.50
CA ASN A 122 8.78 20.05 19.92
C ASN A 122 9.72 19.23 20.82
N CYS A 123 10.56 18.39 20.24
CA CYS A 123 11.50 17.54 20.97
C CYS A 123 12.89 17.64 20.35
N ALA A 124 13.84 18.26 21.05
CA ALA A 124 15.19 18.47 20.57
C ALA A 124 16.21 18.52 21.72
N ALA A 125 17.49 18.37 21.38
CA ALA A 125 18.58 18.55 22.33
C ALA A 125 18.64 20.03 22.77
N GLY A 126 18.75 20.26 24.08
CA GLY A 126 18.77 21.61 24.66
C GLY A 126 17.38 22.22 24.94
N THR A 127 16.30 21.52 24.62
CA THR A 127 14.93 21.95 24.96
C THR A 127 14.63 21.79 26.44
N THR A 128 14.08 22.83 27.08
CA THR A 128 13.57 22.77 28.46
C THR A 128 12.24 22.00 28.49
N PRO A 129 12.13 20.86 29.20
CA PRO A 129 10.94 20.01 29.14
C PRO A 129 9.68 20.72 29.66
N SER A 130 8.56 20.52 28.97
CA SER A 130 7.23 20.89 29.48
C SER A 130 6.64 19.79 30.37
N VAL A 131 5.82 20.19 31.34
CA VAL A 131 5.06 19.25 32.17
C VAL A 131 3.72 18.97 31.50
N PHE A 132 3.47 17.69 31.23
CA PHE A 132 2.24 17.17 30.66
C PHE A 132 1.38 16.53 31.74
N ASN A 133 0.09 16.45 31.47
CA ASN A 133 -0.88 15.79 32.31
C ASN A 133 -1.61 14.70 31.51
N GLN A 134 -2.39 13.89 32.23
CA GLN A 134 -3.29 12.91 31.64
C GLN A 134 -4.73 13.30 31.97
N ILE A 135 -5.58 13.36 30.96
CA ILE A 135 -7.03 13.54 31.09
C ILE A 135 -7.68 12.36 30.36
N ASP A 136 -8.48 11.54 31.07
CA ASP A 136 -9.20 10.40 30.51
C ASP A 136 -8.35 9.42 29.68
N GLY A 137 -7.10 9.15 30.13
CA GLY A 137 -6.21 8.25 29.40
C GLY A 137 -5.42 8.91 28.26
N LEU A 138 -5.64 10.20 28.00
CA LEU A 138 -5.08 10.94 26.87
C LEU A 138 -4.01 11.94 27.32
N LEU A 139 -3.04 12.19 26.44
CA LEU A 139 -2.02 13.22 26.63
C LEU A 139 -2.66 14.61 26.65
N ALA A 140 -2.45 15.35 27.73
CA ALA A 140 -2.97 16.69 27.91
C ALA A 140 -1.85 17.71 28.22
N TYR A 141 -2.04 18.94 27.76
CA TYR A 141 -1.21 20.10 28.08
C TYR A 141 -2.10 21.33 28.26
N GLY A 142 -1.79 22.19 29.24
CA GLY A 142 -2.59 23.39 29.52
C GLY A 142 -4.07 23.13 29.87
N GLY A 143 -4.40 21.95 30.39
CA GLY A 143 -5.77 21.55 30.74
C GLY A 143 -6.61 20.98 29.58
N SER A 144 -6.04 20.79 28.39
CA SER A 144 -6.72 20.22 27.23
C SER A 144 -6.03 18.95 26.73
N SER A 145 -6.81 17.92 26.37
CA SER A 145 -6.34 16.72 25.64
C SER A 145 -6.54 16.82 24.13
N ALA A 146 -7.15 17.90 23.65
CA ALA A 146 -7.33 18.17 22.22
C ALA A 146 -6.07 18.83 21.64
N TRP A 147 -5.55 18.21 20.58
CA TRP A 147 -4.41 18.69 19.81
C TRP A 147 -4.89 19.07 18.41
N TYR A 148 -4.32 20.11 17.81
CA TYR A 148 -4.76 20.62 16.52
C TYR A 148 -3.71 20.39 15.45
N VAL A 149 -4.13 19.83 14.32
CA VAL A 149 -3.25 19.47 13.20
C VAL A 149 -3.83 19.96 11.86
N PRO A 150 -3.00 20.09 10.80
CA PRO A 150 -3.46 20.55 9.49
C PRO A 150 -4.36 19.54 8.76
N ALA A 151 -4.09 18.25 8.95
CA ALA A 151 -4.78 17.14 8.29
C ALA A 151 -4.58 15.82 9.04
N VAL A 152 -5.39 14.80 8.71
CA VAL A 152 -5.19 13.41 9.15
C VAL A 152 -4.23 12.70 8.19
N PRO A 153 -3.14 12.07 8.67
CA PRO A 153 -2.16 11.42 7.80
C PRO A 153 -2.79 10.21 7.10
N ASN A 154 -2.44 10.03 5.83
CA ASN A 154 -2.67 8.79 5.08
C ASN A 154 -1.34 7.99 4.99
N PRO A 155 -1.36 6.71 4.57
CA PRO A 155 -0.16 5.86 4.54
C PRO A 155 1.02 6.40 3.68
N ALA A 156 0.77 7.43 2.86
CA ALA A 156 1.74 8.07 1.99
C ALA A 156 2.15 9.50 2.43
N GLN A 157 1.67 10.02 3.57
CA GLN A 157 1.91 11.40 4.02
C GLN A 157 2.40 11.49 5.46
N ILE A 158 3.40 12.36 5.68
CA ILE A 158 3.84 12.85 6.99
C ILE A 158 3.13 14.19 7.20
N VAL A 159 2.39 14.36 8.30
CA VAL A 159 1.72 15.63 8.62
C VAL A 159 2.43 16.26 9.83
N SER A 160 2.99 17.46 9.65
CA SER A 160 3.53 18.27 10.75
C SER A 160 2.39 18.74 11.65
N GLN A 161 2.54 18.67 12.98
CA GLN A 161 1.58 19.33 13.88
C GLN A 161 1.89 20.82 13.94
N ILE A 162 1.49 21.55 12.90
CA ILE A 162 1.24 22.99 12.97
C ILE A 162 -0.24 23.14 13.35
N PRO A 163 -0.64 24.11 14.20
CA PRO A 163 -2.05 24.32 14.52
C PRO A 163 -2.87 24.43 13.24
N GLY A 164 -3.84 23.55 13.08
CA GLY A 164 -4.74 23.49 11.93
C GLY A 164 -6.16 23.17 12.39
N PRO A 165 -7.15 23.15 11.49
CA PRO A 165 -8.56 23.05 11.88
C PRO A 165 -8.96 21.67 12.43
N VAL A 166 -8.09 20.66 12.35
CA VAL A 166 -8.42 19.27 12.67
C VAL A 166 -8.04 18.94 14.12
N ALA A 167 -9.03 18.64 14.95
CA ALA A 167 -8.80 18.20 16.33
C ALA A 167 -8.50 16.69 16.39
N VAL A 168 -7.48 16.31 17.16
CA VAL A 168 -7.04 14.93 17.38
C VAL A 168 -6.67 14.70 18.83
N THR A 169 -6.58 13.43 19.24
CA THR A 169 -6.19 13.03 20.60
C THR A 169 -5.06 12.01 20.57
N PHE A 170 -4.28 11.94 21.64
CA PHE A 170 -3.17 10.97 21.76
C PHE A 170 -3.32 10.10 23.00
N GLN A 171 -3.30 8.78 22.81
CA GLN A 171 -3.35 7.79 23.89
C GLN A 171 -1.99 7.14 24.10
N TRP A 172 -1.61 6.94 25.36
CA TRP A 172 -0.39 6.25 25.72
C TRP A 172 -0.54 4.73 25.71
N LEU A 173 0.43 4.05 25.11
CA LEU A 173 0.54 2.59 25.11
C LEU A 173 1.91 2.22 25.70
N GLY A 174 1.93 2.02 27.01
CA GLY A 174 3.13 1.69 27.78
C GLY A 174 3.48 0.20 27.70
N HIS A 175 4.77 -0.11 27.82
CA HIS A 175 5.25 -1.50 27.91
C HIS A 175 5.22 -1.96 29.37
N THR A 176 4.18 -2.68 29.80
CA THR A 176 4.14 -3.25 31.15
C THR A 176 4.93 -4.56 31.21
N ARG A 177 6.09 -4.55 31.88
CA ARG A 177 6.72 -5.80 32.34
C ARG A 177 5.79 -6.43 33.37
N SER A 178 5.18 -7.56 33.02
CA SER A 178 4.59 -8.45 34.02
C SER A 178 5.72 -9.00 34.90
N SER A 179 5.76 -8.60 36.16
CA SER A 179 6.63 -9.22 37.17
C SER A 179 5.93 -10.42 37.76
N GLN A 180 6.21 -11.62 37.23
CA GLN A 180 6.01 -12.89 37.91
C GLN A 180 6.87 -13.94 37.22
N ASP A 181 8.00 -14.27 37.84
CA ASP A 181 8.40 -15.67 38.11
C ASP A 181 9.78 -15.70 38.76
N THR A 182 9.77 -15.73 40.10
CA THR A 182 10.84 -16.35 40.87
C THR A 182 10.41 -17.79 41.11
N ASN A 183 10.95 -18.74 40.34
CA ASN A 183 11.24 -20.10 40.79
C ASN A 183 11.87 -20.92 39.66
N MET A 184 13.17 -21.16 39.80
CA MET A 184 13.93 -22.12 39.01
C MET A 184 13.92 -23.47 39.74
N PRO A 185 13.70 -24.59 39.04
CA PRO A 185 14.39 -25.84 39.36
C PRO A 185 15.16 -26.41 38.16
N PRO A 186 16.06 -27.39 38.39
CA PRO A 186 17.37 -27.40 37.75
C PRO A 186 17.46 -28.17 36.43
N LYS A 187 18.52 -27.82 35.68
CA LYS A 187 19.08 -28.48 34.50
C LYS A 187 18.96 -30.01 34.54
N ILE A 188 18.36 -30.57 33.50
CA ILE A 188 18.64 -31.93 33.04
C ILE A 188 19.46 -31.82 31.76
N ALA A 189 20.65 -32.41 31.79
CA ALA A 189 21.54 -32.52 30.65
C ALA A 189 20.97 -33.49 29.61
N GLN A 190 21.04 -33.12 28.33
CA GLN A 190 21.00 -34.08 27.22
C GLN A 190 22.19 -33.84 26.28
N SER A 191 22.74 -34.97 25.85
CA SER A 191 23.99 -35.18 25.11
C SER A 191 23.90 -34.74 23.62
N PRO A 192 25.03 -34.67 22.89
CA PRO A 192 25.11 -34.00 21.60
C PRO A 192 24.54 -34.91 20.49
N GLY A 193 23.35 -34.57 20.01
CA GLY A 193 22.72 -35.18 18.85
C GLY A 193 22.84 -34.29 17.62
N ASN A 194 23.61 -34.75 16.64
CA ASN A 194 23.61 -34.42 15.21
C ASN A 194 22.98 -33.08 14.78
N LYS A 195 23.83 -32.14 14.37
CA LYS A 195 23.44 -30.99 13.54
C LYS A 195 22.89 -31.51 12.20
N GLN A 196 21.59 -31.69 12.15
CA GLN A 196 20.86 -31.74 10.89
C GLN A 196 20.81 -30.30 10.38
N LYS A 197 21.67 -30.01 9.40
CA LYS A 197 21.77 -28.71 8.75
C LYS A 197 20.47 -28.51 7.97
N SER A 198 19.54 -27.73 8.52
CA SER A 198 18.36 -27.30 7.79
C SER A 198 18.79 -26.27 6.75
N ASP A 199 18.45 -26.51 5.49
CA ASP A 199 18.70 -25.63 4.35
C ASP A 199 17.85 -24.32 4.38
N ASP A 200 17.50 -23.82 5.57
CA ASP A 200 16.46 -22.78 5.77
C ASP A 200 17.00 -21.36 6.03
N GLU A 201 18.31 -21.15 5.96
CA GLU A 201 18.91 -19.87 6.37
C GLU A 201 19.40 -19.05 5.17
N ARG A 202 18.45 -18.30 4.58
CA ARG A 202 18.68 -17.28 3.54
C ARG A 202 19.71 -16.22 3.96
N PHE A 203 19.98 -16.10 5.25
CA PHE A 203 20.97 -15.25 5.88
C PHE A 203 21.69 -16.07 6.96
N SER A 204 22.94 -15.74 7.27
CA SER A 204 23.75 -16.49 8.23
C SER A 204 24.72 -15.57 8.96
N ASP A 205 25.60 -16.12 9.81
CA ASP A 205 26.67 -15.34 10.46
C ASP A 205 27.57 -14.63 9.43
N ALA A 206 27.66 -15.15 8.20
CA ALA A 206 28.38 -14.51 7.11
C ALA A 206 27.66 -13.29 6.52
N SER A 207 26.44 -12.97 6.95
CA SER A 207 25.67 -11.82 6.47
C SER A 207 26.09 -10.47 7.07
N SER A 208 27.04 -10.46 8.01
CA SER A 208 27.65 -9.24 8.56
C SER A 208 29.16 -9.37 8.60
N SER A 209 29.89 -8.29 8.33
CA SER A 209 31.35 -8.25 8.58
C SER A 209 31.68 -8.13 10.07
N TYR A 210 30.69 -7.81 10.90
CA TYR A 210 30.86 -7.64 12.34
C TYR A 210 29.64 -8.13 13.13
N TRP A 211 29.92 -8.96 14.14
CA TRP A 211 28.99 -9.30 15.21
C TRP A 211 29.61 -8.90 16.55
N PRO A 212 28.88 -8.21 17.44
CA PRO A 212 29.34 -7.99 18.82
C PRO A 212 29.62 -9.31 19.55
N GLU A 213 30.36 -9.25 20.66
CA GLU A 213 30.69 -10.47 21.41
C GLU A 213 29.42 -11.17 21.91
N GLY A 214 29.32 -12.47 21.65
CA GLY A 214 28.13 -13.27 21.96
C GLY A 214 26.92 -13.02 21.05
N TRP A 215 27.07 -12.27 19.97
CA TRP A 215 26.08 -12.12 18.91
C TRP A 215 26.41 -12.99 17.69
N SER A 216 25.37 -13.42 17.01
CA SER A 216 25.39 -14.23 15.79
C SER A 216 24.09 -13.95 15.03
N TRP A 217 23.98 -14.42 13.79
CA TRP A 217 22.72 -14.37 13.03
C TRP A 217 21.58 -15.05 13.77
N ALA A 218 21.85 -16.20 14.40
CA ALA A 218 20.85 -16.92 15.18
C ALA A 218 20.27 -16.06 16.30
N ARG A 219 21.14 -15.33 17.03
CA ARG A 219 20.71 -14.42 18.10
C ARG A 219 20.08 -13.13 17.56
N TYR A 220 20.61 -12.59 16.48
CA TYR A 220 20.08 -11.37 15.84
C TYR A 220 18.68 -11.59 15.24
N SER A 221 18.41 -12.78 14.72
CA SER A 221 17.14 -13.14 14.11
C SER A 221 16.14 -13.76 15.09
N ASP A 222 16.45 -13.81 16.37
CA ASP A 222 15.59 -14.35 17.43
C ASP A 222 14.57 -13.28 17.88
N PRO A 223 13.25 -13.54 17.78
CA PRO A 223 12.21 -12.60 18.17
C PRO A 223 12.22 -12.20 19.66
N ASP A 224 12.76 -13.03 20.55
CA ASP A 224 12.79 -12.79 22.00
C ASP A 224 14.01 -11.97 22.46
N VAL A 225 14.95 -11.68 21.56
CA VAL A 225 16.20 -11.01 21.93
C VAL A 225 15.99 -9.51 22.16
N ASP A 226 16.42 -9.07 23.35
CA ASP A 226 16.42 -7.66 23.73
C ASP A 226 17.68 -6.95 23.23
N PHE A 227 17.52 -6.14 22.18
CA PHE A 227 18.60 -5.30 21.63
C PHE A 227 19.03 -4.17 22.56
N SER A 228 18.32 -3.90 23.66
CA SER A 228 18.71 -2.88 24.63
C SER A 228 20.01 -3.20 25.37
N THR A 229 20.45 -4.45 25.33
CA THR A 229 21.72 -4.89 25.94
C THR A 229 22.97 -4.43 25.18
N LEU A 230 22.81 -3.97 23.94
CA LEU A 230 23.92 -3.42 23.14
C LEU A 230 24.02 -1.91 23.33
N SER A 231 25.24 -1.40 23.40
CA SER A 231 25.50 0.04 23.30
C SER A 231 25.13 0.57 21.91
N GLU A 232 24.85 1.87 21.80
CA GLU A 232 24.54 2.48 20.49
C GLU A 232 25.71 2.38 19.50
N GLU A 233 26.95 2.43 19.99
CA GLU A 233 28.15 2.23 19.16
C GLU A 233 28.24 0.81 18.60
N GLU A 234 27.92 -0.21 19.40
CA GLU A 234 27.91 -1.61 18.93
C GLU A 234 26.78 -1.89 17.96
N LYS A 235 25.60 -1.30 18.18
CA LYS A 235 24.48 -1.37 17.22
C LYS A 235 24.85 -0.74 15.89
N GLU A 236 25.51 0.42 15.93
CA GLU A 236 25.97 1.12 14.73
C GLU A 236 27.00 0.27 13.96
N LYS A 237 28.00 -0.28 14.64
CA LYS A 237 29.00 -1.18 14.02
C LYS A 237 28.36 -2.43 13.42
N MET A 238 27.40 -3.04 14.12
CA MET A 238 26.66 -4.19 13.62
C MET A 238 25.82 -3.84 12.38
N ARG A 239 25.14 -2.70 12.36
CA ARG A 239 24.38 -2.23 11.20
C ARG A 239 25.29 -1.96 10.00
N ASN A 240 26.44 -1.33 10.23
CA ASN A 240 27.42 -1.06 9.20
C ASN A 240 28.03 -2.35 8.65
N GLY A 241 28.27 -3.35 9.51
CA GLY A 241 28.77 -4.65 9.06
C GLY A 241 27.76 -5.42 8.21
N LEU A 242 26.47 -5.33 8.54
CA LEU A 242 25.39 -5.87 7.71
C LEU A 242 25.31 -5.14 6.36
N GLN A 243 25.39 -3.81 6.38
CA GLN A 243 25.34 -2.99 5.16
C GLN A 243 26.56 -3.20 4.26
N GLU A 244 27.74 -3.41 4.83
CA GLU A 244 28.97 -3.70 4.07
C GLU A 244 28.87 -5.00 3.28
N VAL A 245 28.33 -6.06 3.90
CA VAL A 245 28.25 -7.39 3.27
C VAL A 245 27.04 -7.52 2.36
N LEU A 246 25.87 -7.08 2.81
CA LEU A 246 24.61 -7.29 2.09
C LEU A 246 24.28 -6.16 1.11
N GLY A 247 24.93 -5.00 1.25
CA GLY A 247 24.50 -3.77 0.61
C GLY A 247 23.10 -3.34 1.04
N ASP A 248 22.60 -2.26 0.45
CA ASP A 248 21.29 -1.71 0.78
C ASP A 248 20.14 -2.68 0.44
N ASP A 249 20.21 -3.35 -0.71
CA ASP A 249 19.15 -4.25 -1.16
C ASP A 249 19.10 -5.54 -0.33
N GLY A 250 20.26 -6.13 -0.01
CA GLY A 250 20.33 -7.30 0.85
C GLY A 250 19.89 -6.99 2.28
N THR A 251 20.28 -5.84 2.84
CA THR A 251 19.81 -5.38 4.16
C THR A 251 18.30 -5.19 4.17
N ARG A 252 17.71 -4.67 3.09
CA ARG A 252 16.26 -4.54 2.94
C ARG A 252 15.56 -5.89 2.88
N LYS A 253 16.06 -6.84 2.09
CA LYS A 253 15.55 -8.22 2.03
C LYS A 253 15.61 -8.89 3.40
N MET A 254 16.70 -8.71 4.13
CA MET A 254 16.86 -9.21 5.50
C MET A 254 15.84 -8.58 6.46
N SER A 255 15.60 -7.26 6.37
CA SER A 255 14.59 -6.60 7.20
C SER A 255 13.16 -7.10 6.93
N LEU A 256 12.86 -7.49 5.69
CA LEU A 256 11.57 -8.08 5.32
C LEU A 256 11.45 -9.49 5.89
N TYR A 257 12.50 -10.30 5.76
CA TYR A 257 12.60 -11.63 6.33
C TYR A 257 12.40 -11.62 7.86
N LEU A 258 13.12 -10.76 8.59
CA LEU A 258 12.99 -10.65 10.05
C LEU A 258 11.59 -10.21 10.49
N ARG A 259 10.98 -9.25 9.78
CA ARG A 259 9.60 -8.83 10.05
C ARG A 259 8.62 -9.97 9.83
N GLN A 260 8.82 -10.79 8.80
CA GLN A 260 7.99 -11.96 8.56
C GLN A 260 8.16 -12.99 9.67
N LYS A 261 9.41 -13.34 10.00
CA LYS A 261 9.73 -14.28 11.08
C LYS A 261 9.14 -13.85 12.42
N MET A 262 9.20 -12.55 12.76
CA MET A 262 8.57 -12.03 13.98
C MET A 262 7.04 -12.16 13.95
N ARG A 263 6.37 -11.83 12.83
CA ARG A 263 4.92 -12.01 12.72
C ARG A 263 4.52 -13.46 12.90
N GLU A 264 5.21 -14.38 12.22
CA GLU A 264 4.96 -15.82 12.32
C GLU A 264 5.15 -16.33 13.76
N TRP A 265 6.18 -15.85 14.45
CA TRP A 265 6.42 -16.18 15.87
C TRP A 265 5.33 -15.61 16.80
N GLU A 266 4.94 -14.34 16.63
CA GLU A 266 3.87 -13.71 17.41
C GLU A 266 2.54 -14.44 17.20
N ASP A 267 2.19 -14.77 15.95
CA ASP A 267 0.97 -15.51 15.64
C ASP A 267 1.01 -16.93 16.19
N LYS A 268 2.13 -17.63 16.10
CA LYS A 268 2.29 -18.96 16.71
C LYS A 268 2.11 -18.90 18.23
N LYS A 269 2.71 -17.91 18.89
CA LYS A 269 2.55 -17.67 20.32
C LYS A 269 1.10 -17.38 20.70
N LEU A 270 0.39 -16.58 19.89
CA LEU A 270 -1.04 -16.30 20.09
C LEU A 270 -1.90 -17.56 19.86
N GLN A 271 -1.58 -18.39 18.88
CA GLN A 271 -2.24 -19.68 18.66
C GLN A 271 -2.05 -20.63 19.84
N GLU A 272 -0.83 -20.77 20.35
CA GLU A 272 -0.51 -21.59 21.53
C GLU A 272 -1.25 -21.10 22.79
N GLN A 273 -1.49 -19.80 22.90
CA GLN A 273 -2.26 -19.19 23.98
C GLN A 273 -3.78 -19.27 23.77
N GLY A 274 -4.25 -19.89 22.68
CA GLY A 274 -5.67 -20.01 22.36
C GLY A 274 -6.35 -18.68 22.02
N ALA A 275 -5.58 -17.66 21.61
CA ALA A 275 -6.13 -16.38 21.21
C ALA A 275 -7.01 -16.54 19.95
N PRO A 276 -8.19 -15.89 19.91
CA PRO A 276 -9.06 -15.94 18.74
C PRO A 276 -8.33 -15.38 17.51
N SER A 277 -8.70 -15.84 16.32
CA SER A 277 -8.20 -15.30 15.05
C SER A 277 -8.42 -13.77 15.01
N PRO A 278 -7.55 -13.01 14.32
CA PRO A 278 -7.79 -11.59 14.08
C PRO A 278 -9.20 -11.39 13.52
N GLY A 279 -9.90 -10.35 13.99
CA GLY A 279 -11.24 -10.04 13.50
C GLY A 279 -11.21 -9.88 11.98
N TYR A 280 -12.08 -10.61 11.27
CA TYR A 280 -12.10 -10.60 9.81
C TYR A 280 -12.56 -9.25 9.29
N ASN A 281 -11.71 -8.64 8.45
CA ASN A 281 -12.09 -7.50 7.65
C ASN A 281 -11.68 -7.82 6.21
N ALA A 282 -12.69 -8.13 5.38
CA ALA A 282 -12.46 -8.47 3.98
C ALA A 282 -11.58 -7.40 3.30
N PRO A 283 -10.49 -7.80 2.61
CA PRO A 283 -9.72 -6.91 1.76
C PRO A 283 -10.59 -6.18 0.74
N ASP A 284 -10.08 -5.07 0.23
CA ASP A 284 -10.82 -4.18 -0.66
C ASP A 284 -11.30 -4.90 -1.94
N PHE A 285 -10.49 -5.77 -2.53
CA PHE A 285 -10.90 -6.55 -3.70
C PHE A 285 -12.03 -7.54 -3.37
N LEU A 286 -12.01 -8.19 -2.20
CA LEU A 286 -13.10 -9.09 -1.79
C LEU A 286 -14.39 -8.33 -1.48
N LYS A 287 -14.30 -7.13 -0.87
CA LYS A 287 -15.45 -6.24 -0.69
C LYS A 287 -16.04 -5.83 -2.04
N GLN A 288 -15.19 -5.53 -3.02
CA GLN A 288 -15.62 -5.14 -4.36
C GLN A 288 -16.29 -6.32 -5.08
N TRP A 289 -15.67 -7.49 -5.03
CA TRP A 289 -16.22 -8.73 -5.57
C TRP A 289 -17.58 -9.05 -4.95
N GLU A 290 -17.69 -8.99 -3.64
CA GLU A 290 -18.93 -9.27 -2.92
C GLU A 290 -20.06 -8.31 -3.35
N ARG A 291 -19.73 -7.04 -3.62
CA ARG A 291 -20.71 -6.02 -4.03
C ARG A 291 -21.20 -6.18 -5.46
N ARG A 292 -20.36 -6.65 -6.39
CA ARG A 292 -20.66 -6.58 -7.84
C ARG A 292 -20.71 -7.93 -8.54
N HIS A 293 -20.05 -8.95 -7.99
CA HIS A 293 -19.76 -10.21 -8.69
C HIS A 293 -19.98 -11.46 -7.85
N ARG A 294 -20.60 -11.34 -6.66
CA ARG A 294 -20.83 -12.46 -5.73
C ARG A 294 -21.45 -13.69 -6.38
N ASP A 295 -22.37 -13.50 -7.33
CA ASP A 295 -23.11 -14.56 -8.00
C ASP A 295 -22.89 -14.58 -9.53
N GLY A 296 -21.88 -13.83 -10.01
CA GLY A 296 -21.54 -13.71 -11.43
C GLY A 296 -20.10 -14.13 -11.72
N PRO A 297 -19.74 -14.26 -13.01
CA PRO A 297 -18.37 -14.48 -13.41
C PRO A 297 -17.55 -13.21 -13.16
N TRP A 298 -16.28 -13.37 -12.81
CA TRP A 298 -15.35 -12.25 -12.64
C TRP A 298 -13.91 -12.69 -12.94
N GLY A 299 -13.10 -11.73 -13.37
CA GLY A 299 -11.75 -11.96 -13.86
C GLY A 299 -11.52 -11.21 -15.16
N PHE A 300 -10.93 -11.83 -16.18
CA PHE A 300 -10.58 -11.15 -17.44
C PHE A 300 -10.80 -12.06 -18.65
N ILE A 301 -11.08 -11.45 -19.80
CA ILE A 301 -10.86 -12.10 -21.10
C ILE A 301 -9.36 -12.20 -21.34
N ALA A 302 -8.91 -13.37 -21.80
CA ALA A 302 -7.52 -13.65 -22.10
C ALA A 302 -7.38 -14.32 -23.48
N PHE A 303 -6.42 -13.90 -24.28
CA PHE A 303 -6.15 -14.51 -25.60
C PHE A 303 -4.94 -15.44 -25.54
N ARG A 304 -5.08 -16.62 -26.15
CA ARG A 304 -3.95 -17.51 -26.43
C ARG A 304 -3.34 -17.11 -27.78
N THR A 305 -2.05 -16.80 -27.79
CA THR A 305 -1.30 -16.47 -29.03
C THR A 305 -0.05 -17.33 -29.22
N ALA A 306 0.11 -18.38 -28.41
CA ALA A 306 1.25 -19.26 -28.43
C ALA A 306 0.86 -20.70 -28.10
N LEU A 307 1.79 -21.62 -28.37
CA LEU A 307 1.68 -23.06 -28.10
C LEU A 307 0.53 -23.77 -28.82
N TYR A 308 0.00 -23.26 -29.94
CA TYR A 308 -1.05 -23.95 -30.71
C TYR A 308 -0.61 -25.33 -31.25
N ASP A 309 0.70 -25.56 -31.34
CA ASP A 309 1.27 -26.86 -31.73
C ASP A 309 1.55 -27.80 -30.55
N ASP A 310 1.32 -27.38 -29.29
CA ASP A 310 1.68 -28.13 -28.07
C ASP A 310 0.63 -27.94 -26.96
N GLU A 311 -0.48 -28.71 -27.05
CA GLU A 311 -1.59 -28.69 -26.09
C GLU A 311 -1.20 -29.16 -24.68
N GLU A 312 -0.19 -30.02 -24.57
CA GLU A 312 0.30 -30.51 -23.28
C GLU A 312 0.96 -29.35 -22.51
N LYS A 313 1.88 -28.61 -23.16
CA LYS A 313 2.47 -27.41 -22.57
C LYS A 313 1.44 -26.33 -22.30
N TRP A 314 0.42 -26.18 -23.16
CA TRP A 314 -0.65 -25.21 -22.93
C TRP A 314 -1.47 -25.54 -21.69
N THR A 315 -1.78 -26.83 -21.46
CA THR A 315 -2.47 -27.29 -20.27
C THR A 315 -1.64 -27.05 -19.00
N GLU A 316 -0.33 -27.33 -19.06
CA GLU A 316 0.60 -27.06 -17.96
C GLU A 316 0.71 -25.56 -17.67
N PHE A 317 0.78 -24.72 -18.70
CA PHE A 317 0.77 -23.27 -18.56
C PHE A 317 -0.49 -22.79 -17.83
N LYS A 318 -1.68 -23.23 -18.27
CA LYS A 318 -2.94 -22.87 -17.61
C LYS A 318 -2.98 -23.32 -16.14
N SER A 319 -2.48 -24.52 -15.86
CA SER A 319 -2.37 -25.06 -14.50
C SER A 319 -1.50 -24.18 -13.61
N ARG A 320 -0.30 -23.80 -14.08
CA ARG A 320 0.62 -22.91 -13.34
C ARG A 320 0.07 -21.51 -13.16
N VAL A 321 -0.49 -20.90 -14.21
CA VAL A 321 -1.14 -19.58 -14.12
C VAL A 321 -2.23 -19.61 -13.05
N ARG A 322 -3.08 -20.64 -13.04
CA ARG A 322 -4.14 -20.78 -12.03
C ARG A 322 -3.59 -20.87 -10.61
N ARG A 323 -2.53 -21.66 -10.39
CA ARG A 323 -1.87 -21.76 -9.08
C ARG A 323 -1.31 -20.40 -8.63
N ILE A 324 -0.70 -19.65 -9.55
CA ILE A 324 -0.14 -18.33 -9.25
C ILE A 324 -1.24 -17.31 -8.93
N LEU A 325 -2.36 -17.31 -9.67
CA LEU A 325 -3.52 -16.45 -9.37
C LEU A 325 -4.07 -16.70 -7.95
N HIS A 326 -4.00 -17.94 -7.46
CA HIS A 326 -4.48 -18.26 -6.11
C HIS A 326 -3.65 -17.63 -4.99
N VAL A 327 -2.41 -17.19 -5.26
CA VAL A 327 -1.52 -16.55 -4.27
C VAL A 327 -2.18 -15.32 -3.62
N ALA A 328 -2.93 -14.53 -4.39
CA ALA A 328 -3.68 -13.38 -3.87
C ALA A 328 -4.65 -13.78 -2.76
N PHE A 329 -5.34 -14.92 -2.90
CA PHE A 329 -6.26 -15.44 -1.90
C PHE A 329 -5.51 -16.12 -0.74
N ASP A 330 -4.44 -16.87 -1.04
CA ASP A 330 -3.60 -17.50 -0.02
C ASP A 330 -3.01 -16.44 0.93
N GLN A 331 -2.68 -15.25 0.42
CA GLN A 331 -2.21 -14.14 1.23
C GLN A 331 -3.27 -13.68 2.25
N VAL A 332 -4.55 -13.69 1.90
CA VAL A 332 -5.66 -13.38 2.83
C VAL A 332 -5.77 -14.46 3.90
N VAL A 333 -5.69 -15.73 3.49
CA VAL A 333 -5.76 -16.89 4.37
C VAL A 333 -4.60 -16.88 5.38
N GLU A 334 -3.38 -16.63 4.93
CA GLU A 334 -2.19 -16.55 5.79
C GLU A 334 -2.29 -15.41 6.80
N GLN A 335 -2.75 -14.22 6.37
CA GLN A 335 -2.97 -13.08 7.27
C GLN A 335 -4.02 -13.35 8.36
N HIS A 336 -4.89 -14.34 8.15
CA HIS A 336 -5.90 -14.78 9.11
C HIS A 336 -5.59 -16.17 9.67
N ARG A 337 -4.30 -16.47 9.86
CA ARG A 337 -3.80 -17.68 10.53
C ARG A 337 -4.23 -18.99 9.88
N GLY A 338 -4.31 -19.00 8.55
CA GLY A 338 -4.70 -20.19 7.79
C GLY A 338 -6.21 -20.39 7.71
N HIS A 339 -7.03 -19.49 8.26
CA HIS A 339 -8.48 -19.60 8.16
C HIS A 339 -8.97 -19.04 6.82
N GLU A 340 -9.62 -19.88 6.03
CA GLU A 340 -10.29 -19.49 4.79
C GLU A 340 -11.76 -19.19 5.07
N TYR A 341 -12.15 -17.92 4.94
CA TYR A 341 -13.52 -17.46 5.06
C TYR A 341 -14.35 -17.83 3.81
N GLU A 342 -15.67 -17.91 3.97
CA GLU A 342 -16.58 -18.35 2.89
C GLU A 342 -16.51 -17.47 1.64
N ASP A 343 -16.39 -16.16 1.82
CA ASP A 343 -16.23 -15.19 0.75
C ASP A 343 -14.89 -15.37 0.02
N VAL A 344 -13.79 -15.60 0.75
CA VAL A 344 -12.48 -15.94 0.17
C VAL A 344 -12.59 -17.20 -0.69
N ALA A 345 -13.16 -18.28 -0.14
CA ALA A 345 -13.30 -19.56 -0.85
C ALA A 345 -14.19 -19.44 -2.09
N LYS A 346 -15.30 -18.72 -1.99
CA LYS A 346 -16.25 -18.52 -3.11
C LYS A 346 -15.63 -17.64 -4.19
N ALA A 347 -14.96 -16.54 -3.82
CA ALA A 347 -14.24 -15.67 -4.74
C ALA A 347 -13.14 -16.46 -5.47
N ARG A 348 -12.26 -17.15 -4.73
CA ARG A 348 -11.19 -18.00 -5.27
C ARG A 348 -11.70 -19.01 -6.29
N LYS A 349 -12.81 -19.69 -5.97
CA LYS A 349 -13.39 -20.71 -6.83
C LYS A 349 -13.98 -20.13 -8.13
N SER A 350 -14.51 -18.91 -8.06
CA SER A 350 -15.22 -18.26 -9.17
C SER A 350 -14.35 -17.36 -10.04
N PHE A 351 -13.14 -17.00 -9.60
CA PHE A 351 -12.20 -16.23 -10.40
C PHE A 351 -11.76 -17.02 -11.63
N GLU A 352 -11.89 -16.42 -12.82
CA GLU A 352 -11.59 -17.07 -14.09
C GLU A 352 -10.89 -16.14 -15.08
N LEU A 353 -9.90 -16.68 -15.80
CA LEU A 353 -9.44 -16.10 -17.06
C LEU A 353 -10.20 -16.78 -18.19
N HIS A 354 -11.08 -16.05 -18.86
CA HIS A 354 -11.87 -16.56 -19.96
C HIS A 354 -11.02 -16.60 -21.24
N TRP A 355 -10.47 -17.78 -21.54
CA TRP A 355 -9.52 -17.97 -22.65
C TRP A 355 -10.21 -18.05 -24.00
N ILE A 356 -9.81 -17.18 -24.93
CA ILE A 356 -10.12 -17.26 -26.36
C ILE A 356 -8.98 -18.01 -27.05
N GLU A 357 -9.29 -19.19 -27.58
CA GLU A 357 -8.32 -20.17 -28.09
C GLU A 357 -8.62 -20.54 -29.56
N ASP A 358 -8.52 -19.55 -30.46
CA ASP A 358 -8.67 -19.75 -31.91
C ASP A 358 -7.30 -19.82 -32.59
N LYS A 359 -7.10 -20.82 -33.46
CA LYS A 359 -5.82 -21.04 -34.16
C LYS A 359 -5.39 -19.86 -35.03
N ASP A 360 -6.33 -19.04 -35.52
CA ASP A 360 -6.01 -17.83 -36.29
C ASP A 360 -5.33 -16.74 -35.42
N LEU A 361 -5.28 -16.93 -34.10
CA LEU A 361 -4.61 -16.05 -33.15
C LEU A 361 -3.14 -16.43 -32.89
N ASP A 362 -2.64 -17.51 -33.49
CA ASP A 362 -1.24 -17.93 -33.33
C ASP A 362 -0.27 -16.84 -33.81
N GLY A 363 0.54 -16.30 -32.90
CA GLY A 363 1.44 -15.19 -33.17
C GLY A 363 0.76 -13.86 -33.52
N ALA A 364 -0.53 -13.68 -33.21
CA ALA A 364 -1.28 -12.48 -33.57
C ALA A 364 -0.70 -11.18 -32.98
N SER A 365 -0.79 -10.08 -33.74
CA SER A 365 -0.40 -8.74 -33.27
C SER A 365 -1.45 -8.13 -32.34
N ALA A 366 -1.06 -7.10 -31.59
CA ALA A 366 -1.96 -6.37 -30.69
C ALA A 366 -3.20 -5.82 -31.43
N GLU A 367 -3.06 -5.33 -32.66
CA GLU A 367 -4.15 -4.81 -33.49
C GLU A 367 -5.12 -5.92 -33.90
N THR A 368 -4.60 -7.12 -34.15
CA THR A 368 -5.45 -8.28 -34.45
C THR A 368 -6.24 -8.68 -33.22
N LEU A 369 -5.59 -8.74 -32.06
CA LEU A 369 -6.26 -9.05 -30.80
C LEU A 369 -7.32 -8.01 -30.43
N ARG A 370 -7.07 -6.72 -30.63
CA ARG A 370 -8.07 -5.65 -30.41
C ARG A 370 -9.32 -5.83 -31.27
N ARG A 371 -9.15 -6.14 -32.56
CA ARG A 371 -10.29 -6.41 -33.46
C ARG A 371 -11.11 -7.61 -32.99
N TRP A 372 -10.43 -8.70 -32.62
CA TRP A 372 -11.07 -9.88 -32.06
C TRP A 372 -11.79 -9.58 -30.74
N TYR A 373 -11.19 -8.77 -29.87
CA TYR A 373 -11.79 -8.38 -28.60
C TYR A 373 -13.11 -7.61 -28.78
N VAL A 374 -13.14 -6.67 -29.73
CA VAL A 374 -14.38 -5.96 -30.11
C VAL A 374 -15.43 -6.94 -30.66
N GLU A 375 -15.01 -7.90 -31.47
CA GLU A 375 -15.92 -8.92 -32.01
C GLU A 375 -16.51 -9.83 -30.91
N VAL A 376 -15.69 -10.30 -29.97
CA VAL A 376 -16.11 -11.11 -28.82
C VAL A 376 -17.11 -10.35 -27.94
N LYS A 377 -16.86 -9.06 -27.69
CA LYS A 377 -17.83 -8.17 -27.00
C LYS A 377 -19.16 -8.06 -27.73
N ASN A 378 -19.13 -7.92 -29.05
CA ASN A 378 -20.33 -7.73 -29.87
C ASN A 378 -21.17 -9.01 -30.01
N LYS A 379 -20.57 -10.20 -29.89
CA LYS A 379 -21.25 -11.49 -30.02
C LYS A 379 -21.95 -11.96 -28.75
N GLU A 380 -21.92 -11.18 -27.67
CA GLU A 380 -22.37 -11.59 -26.31
C GLU A 380 -21.64 -12.86 -25.79
N GLU A 381 -20.47 -13.18 -26.36
CA GLU A 381 -19.62 -14.29 -25.88
C GLU A 381 -18.85 -13.87 -24.61
N THR A 382 -18.72 -12.57 -24.37
CA THR A 382 -18.11 -12.02 -23.14
C THR A 382 -18.99 -12.28 -21.92
N PRO A 383 -18.46 -12.97 -20.88
CA PRO A 383 -19.15 -13.06 -19.61
C PRO A 383 -19.43 -11.67 -19.01
N VAL A 384 -20.65 -11.45 -18.52
CA VAL A 384 -21.06 -10.19 -17.88
C VAL A 384 -20.12 -9.88 -16.71
N GLY A 385 -19.47 -8.72 -16.72
CA GLY A 385 -18.49 -8.34 -15.70
C GLY A 385 -17.02 -8.57 -16.09
N MET A 386 -16.74 -8.89 -17.36
CA MET A 386 -15.38 -9.01 -17.92
C MET A 386 -15.13 -8.08 -19.12
N ASP A 387 -16.06 -7.17 -19.43
CA ASP A 387 -16.06 -6.27 -20.58
C ASP A 387 -15.23 -4.99 -20.35
N TYR A 388 -13.97 -5.15 -19.96
CA TYR A 388 -13.08 -4.03 -19.66
C TYR A 388 -12.49 -3.38 -20.93
N ASN A 389 -11.81 -2.25 -20.77
CA ASN A 389 -11.03 -1.56 -21.81
C ASN A 389 -9.61 -2.14 -22.01
N MET A 390 -9.41 -3.37 -21.54
CA MET A 390 -8.18 -4.12 -21.68
C MET A 390 -8.49 -5.60 -21.59
N PHE A 391 -7.57 -6.42 -22.07
CA PHE A 391 -7.61 -7.87 -21.98
C PHE A 391 -6.20 -8.42 -21.74
N LEU A 392 -6.13 -9.69 -21.34
CA LEU A 392 -4.86 -10.38 -21.11
C LEU A 392 -4.42 -11.18 -22.35
N CYS A 393 -3.13 -11.42 -22.48
CA CYS A 393 -2.57 -12.21 -23.57
C CYS A 393 -1.44 -13.12 -23.09
N ALA A 394 -1.53 -14.40 -23.45
CA ALA A 394 -0.46 -15.39 -23.30
C ALA A 394 0.41 -15.41 -24.57
N SER A 395 1.29 -14.41 -24.68
CA SER A 395 2.31 -14.35 -25.73
C SER A 395 3.43 -15.39 -25.51
N PRO A 396 4.28 -15.67 -26.52
CA PRO A 396 5.41 -16.59 -26.35
C PRO A 396 6.31 -16.25 -25.15
N GLU A 397 6.62 -14.96 -24.93
CA GLU A 397 7.40 -14.53 -23.78
C GLU A 397 6.67 -14.73 -22.44
N ALA A 398 5.36 -14.46 -22.40
CA ALA A 398 4.56 -14.67 -21.19
C ALA A 398 4.50 -16.16 -20.83
N VAL A 399 4.31 -17.01 -21.83
CA VAL A 399 4.35 -18.47 -21.69
C VAL A 399 5.69 -18.95 -21.16
N GLU A 400 6.78 -18.49 -21.75
CA GLU A 400 8.13 -18.83 -21.31
C GLU A 400 8.39 -18.40 -19.86
N SER A 401 7.92 -17.19 -19.47
CA SER A 401 8.07 -16.69 -18.10
C SER A 401 7.40 -17.56 -17.02
N VAL A 402 6.33 -18.27 -17.38
CA VAL A 402 5.59 -19.15 -16.47
C VAL A 402 6.15 -20.58 -16.51
N LEU A 403 6.48 -21.09 -17.70
CA LEU A 403 6.93 -22.47 -17.88
C LEU A 403 8.40 -22.69 -17.52
N SER A 404 9.23 -21.65 -17.57
CA SER A 404 10.65 -21.74 -17.17
C SER A 404 10.88 -21.87 -15.66
N LEU A 405 9.85 -21.61 -14.84
CA LEU A 405 9.96 -21.70 -13.39
C LEU A 405 9.95 -23.16 -12.93
N ASP A 406 10.84 -23.52 -12.02
CA ASP A 406 10.73 -24.76 -11.25
C ASP A 406 9.62 -24.64 -10.19
N GLU A 407 9.13 -25.78 -9.68
CA GLU A 407 8.09 -25.82 -8.65
C GLU A 407 8.45 -25.01 -7.39
N ASP A 408 9.72 -25.04 -6.97
CA ASP A 408 10.23 -24.30 -5.81
C ASP A 408 10.35 -22.78 -6.07
N ASN A 409 10.34 -22.38 -7.34
CA ASN A 409 10.48 -20.99 -7.77
C ASN A 409 9.13 -20.32 -8.08
N LEU A 410 8.02 -21.07 -8.01
CA LEU A 410 6.69 -20.50 -8.20
C LEU A 410 6.40 -19.42 -7.15
N PRO A 411 5.71 -18.34 -7.55
CA PRO A 411 5.20 -17.33 -6.63
C PRO A 411 4.45 -17.95 -5.44
N THR A 412 4.72 -17.42 -4.25
CA THR A 412 4.04 -17.73 -2.99
C THR A 412 3.68 -16.43 -2.29
N THR A 413 2.93 -16.51 -1.20
CA THR A 413 2.61 -15.38 -0.31
C THR A 413 3.83 -14.65 0.25
N LYS A 414 5.01 -15.31 0.24
CA LYS A 414 6.29 -14.74 0.68
C LYS A 414 7.07 -14.05 -0.45
N SER A 415 6.59 -14.18 -1.70
CA SER A 415 7.25 -13.61 -2.87
C SER A 415 7.03 -12.10 -2.94
N SER A 416 8.08 -11.37 -3.30
CA SER A 416 7.96 -9.94 -3.62
C SER A 416 7.47 -9.80 -5.06
N PHE A 417 6.31 -9.19 -5.26
CA PHE A 417 5.72 -8.96 -6.59
C PHE A 417 6.48 -7.92 -7.44
N TRP A 418 7.43 -7.17 -6.87
CA TRP A 418 8.29 -6.21 -7.57
C TRP A 418 9.56 -6.81 -8.20
N ARG A 419 9.64 -8.14 -8.31
CA ARG A 419 10.84 -8.83 -8.82
C ARG A 419 10.83 -8.83 -10.35
N ASP A 420 12.01 -8.66 -10.95
CA ASP A 420 12.14 -8.65 -12.41
C ASP A 420 11.77 -10.01 -13.05
N GLU A 421 12.01 -11.09 -12.31
CA GLU A 421 11.81 -12.49 -12.72
C GLU A 421 10.40 -13.03 -12.44
N ALA A 422 9.44 -12.17 -12.11
CA ALA A 422 8.10 -12.68 -11.82
C ALA A 422 7.44 -13.20 -13.11
N PRO A 423 6.64 -14.26 -13.03
CA PRO A 423 5.85 -14.73 -14.16
C PRO A 423 4.78 -13.69 -14.49
N PHE A 424 4.58 -13.39 -15.78
CA PHE A 424 3.67 -12.34 -16.21
C PHE A 424 2.71 -12.79 -17.30
N LEU A 425 1.63 -12.03 -17.46
CA LEU A 425 0.83 -11.96 -18.68
C LEU A 425 1.01 -10.57 -19.32
N LEU A 426 0.77 -10.48 -20.62
CA LEU A 426 0.65 -9.18 -21.26
C LEU A 426 -0.76 -8.63 -21.04
N VAL A 427 -0.85 -7.37 -20.68
CA VAL A 427 -2.08 -6.59 -20.80
C VAL A 427 -2.03 -5.86 -22.12
N VAL A 428 -3.12 -5.94 -22.88
CA VAL A 428 -3.33 -5.19 -24.11
C VAL A 428 -4.52 -4.27 -23.90
N MET A 429 -4.29 -2.97 -24.04
CA MET A 429 -5.34 -1.97 -24.00
C MET A 429 -6.18 -2.06 -25.27
N GLU A 430 -7.49 -1.88 -25.13
CA GLU A 430 -8.45 -1.87 -26.25
C GLU A 430 -8.09 -0.80 -27.28
N GLU A 431 -7.65 0.37 -26.82
CA GLU A 431 -7.17 1.46 -27.66
C GLU A 431 -5.65 1.41 -27.84
N ALA A 432 -5.18 1.51 -29.08
CA ALA A 432 -3.76 1.48 -29.42
C ALA A 432 -3.03 2.78 -29.04
N GLU A 433 -3.76 3.90 -29.10
CA GLU A 433 -3.29 5.24 -28.81
C GLU A 433 -4.37 5.98 -28.02
N VAL A 434 -3.98 7.05 -27.33
CA VAL A 434 -4.92 7.90 -26.59
C VAL A 434 -4.81 9.30 -27.15
N ASN A 435 -5.96 9.95 -27.35
CA ASN A 435 -5.97 11.35 -27.78
C ASN A 435 -6.89 12.18 -26.89
N PRO A 436 -6.51 12.41 -25.61
CA PRO A 436 -7.39 13.07 -24.64
C PRO A 436 -7.68 14.54 -25.00
N HIS A 437 -6.88 15.16 -25.86
CA HIS A 437 -6.99 16.57 -26.27
C HIS A 437 -7.43 16.75 -27.74
N GLY A 438 -7.88 15.69 -28.42
CA GLY A 438 -8.29 15.76 -29.83
C GLY A 438 -7.14 16.09 -30.78
N ASP A 439 -7.45 16.60 -31.97
CA ASP A 439 -6.45 16.80 -33.04
C ASP A 439 -5.50 18.00 -32.80
N GLU A 440 -5.43 18.51 -31.57
CA GLU A 440 -4.52 19.58 -31.19
C GLU A 440 -3.06 19.15 -31.32
N GLU A 441 -2.25 20.04 -31.89
CA GLU A 441 -0.81 19.88 -32.00
C GLU A 441 -0.22 19.70 -30.61
N HIS A 442 0.65 18.71 -30.48
CA HIS A 442 1.12 18.21 -29.20
C HIS A 442 2.65 18.27 -29.14
N ASP A 443 3.19 18.71 -28.01
CA ASP A 443 4.63 18.67 -27.75
C ASP A 443 5.07 17.22 -27.42
N PRO A 444 5.81 16.53 -28.31
CA PRO A 444 6.26 15.16 -28.07
C PRO A 444 7.19 15.02 -26.85
N ASN A 445 7.63 16.12 -26.25
CA ASN A 445 8.48 16.14 -25.07
C ASN A 445 7.76 16.51 -23.77
N ASP A 446 6.47 16.87 -23.79
CA ASP A 446 5.74 17.18 -22.57
C ASP A 446 5.53 15.90 -21.72
N PRO A 447 6.13 15.79 -20.51
CA PRO A 447 5.99 14.62 -19.65
C PRO A 447 4.58 14.50 -19.01
N ASN A 448 3.73 15.50 -19.18
CA ASN A 448 2.37 15.51 -18.64
C ASN A 448 1.32 15.06 -19.66
N ASP A 449 1.59 15.15 -20.96
CA ASP A 449 0.65 14.70 -21.96
C ASP A 449 0.62 13.17 -22.06
N GLU A 450 -0.60 12.62 -21.99
CA GLU A 450 -0.84 11.18 -21.96
C GLU A 450 -0.34 10.47 -23.21
N ARG A 451 -0.35 11.13 -24.38
CA ARG A 451 0.19 10.61 -25.64
C ARG A 451 1.65 10.22 -25.54
N ASN A 452 2.43 10.95 -24.75
CA ASN A 452 3.87 10.74 -24.63
C ASN A 452 4.22 9.59 -23.67
N TRP A 453 3.33 9.20 -22.77
CA TRP A 453 3.61 8.13 -21.80
C TRP A 453 2.65 6.96 -21.83
N TYR A 454 1.64 6.99 -22.70
CA TYR A 454 0.72 5.89 -22.91
C TYR A 454 1.43 4.65 -23.44
N LYS A 455 1.09 3.49 -22.87
CA LYS A 455 1.65 2.19 -23.24
C LYS A 455 0.51 1.23 -23.46
N SER A 456 0.21 0.95 -24.71
CA SER A 456 -0.95 0.12 -25.09
C SER A 456 -0.73 -1.38 -24.88
N VAL A 457 0.52 -1.81 -24.65
CA VAL A 457 0.89 -3.17 -24.26
C VAL A 457 1.92 -3.11 -23.14
N PHE A 458 1.71 -3.86 -22.06
CA PHE A 458 2.63 -3.91 -20.92
C PHE A 458 2.54 -5.25 -20.17
N LYS A 459 3.53 -5.53 -19.31
CA LYS A 459 3.60 -6.76 -18.52
C LYS A 459 2.88 -6.57 -17.17
N VAL A 460 2.22 -7.61 -16.66
CA VAL A 460 1.65 -7.65 -15.30
C VAL A 460 1.99 -8.98 -14.60
N PRO A 461 2.48 -8.98 -13.34
CA PRO A 461 2.61 -10.19 -12.53
C PRO A 461 1.30 -10.95 -12.50
N VAL A 462 1.37 -12.27 -12.68
CA VAL A 462 0.18 -13.11 -12.55
C VAL A 462 -0.36 -13.09 -11.11
N GLU A 463 0.54 -13.05 -10.11
CA GLU A 463 0.17 -13.16 -8.68
C GLU A 463 -0.68 -12.01 -8.14
N ILE A 464 -0.72 -10.87 -8.82
CA ILE A 464 -1.47 -9.68 -8.37
C ILE A 464 -2.70 -9.35 -9.23
N ILE A 465 -3.00 -10.19 -10.22
CA ILE A 465 -4.13 -9.95 -11.12
C ILE A 465 -5.45 -9.85 -10.32
N PRO A 466 -5.75 -10.78 -9.38
CA PRO A 466 -7.04 -10.76 -8.69
C PRO A 466 -7.21 -9.63 -7.67
N ASP A 467 -6.18 -9.30 -6.89
CA ASP A 467 -6.28 -8.37 -5.77
C ASP A 467 -5.97 -6.92 -6.15
N ASN A 468 -5.10 -6.68 -7.13
CA ASN A 468 -4.68 -5.35 -7.54
C ASN A 468 -5.20 -4.95 -8.91
N LEU A 469 -4.89 -5.70 -9.98
CA LEU A 469 -5.29 -5.29 -11.34
C LEU A 469 -6.81 -5.29 -11.47
N TRP A 470 -7.46 -6.39 -11.09
CA TRP A 470 -8.91 -6.52 -11.18
C TRP A 470 -9.66 -5.49 -10.34
N ASP A 471 -9.29 -5.31 -9.07
CA ASP A 471 -9.96 -4.34 -8.18
C ASP A 471 -9.86 -2.90 -8.72
N LEU A 472 -8.70 -2.53 -9.28
CA LEU A 472 -8.49 -1.20 -9.88
C LEU A 472 -9.38 -0.96 -11.10
N VAL A 473 -9.48 -1.97 -11.98
CA VAL A 473 -10.23 -1.86 -13.23
C VAL A 473 -11.74 -1.91 -12.95
N ASP A 474 -12.20 -2.82 -12.11
CA ASP A 474 -13.63 -2.99 -11.81
C ASP A 474 -14.22 -1.80 -11.03
N ARG A 475 -13.42 -1.16 -10.16
CA ARG A 475 -13.83 0.09 -9.50
C ARG A 475 -13.94 1.27 -10.45
N ALA A 476 -13.40 1.17 -11.68
CA ALA A 476 -13.19 2.27 -12.60
C ALA A 476 -12.53 3.49 -11.92
N PHE A 477 -11.65 3.22 -10.94
CA PHE A 477 -11.08 4.26 -10.08
C PHE A 477 -10.14 5.21 -10.84
N MET A 478 -9.59 4.74 -11.96
CA MET A 478 -8.73 5.52 -12.84
C MET A 478 -9.15 5.41 -14.29
N GLN A 479 -8.89 6.49 -15.02
CA GLN A 479 -8.94 6.44 -16.47
C GLN A 479 -7.91 5.42 -17.00
N PRO A 480 -8.24 4.70 -18.08
CA PRO A 480 -7.40 3.60 -18.59
C PRO A 480 -6.04 4.10 -19.06
N THR A 481 -5.97 5.36 -19.46
CA THR A 481 -4.74 6.04 -19.83
C THR A 481 -3.78 6.06 -18.64
N ARG A 482 -4.19 6.60 -17.48
CA ARG A 482 -3.35 6.73 -16.27
C ARG A 482 -2.77 5.43 -15.75
N LEU A 483 -3.46 4.32 -15.99
CA LEU A 483 -3.03 2.98 -15.62
C LEU A 483 -1.69 2.60 -16.30
N THR A 484 -1.40 3.13 -17.49
CA THR A 484 -0.20 2.82 -18.25
C THR A 484 0.98 3.76 -17.96
N ARG A 485 0.80 4.80 -17.14
CA ARG A 485 1.85 5.81 -16.88
C ARG A 485 3.09 5.21 -16.24
N GLY A 486 2.88 4.37 -15.23
CA GLY A 486 3.94 3.81 -14.42
C GLY A 486 4.56 2.52 -14.96
N VAL A 487 3.88 1.83 -15.88
CA VAL A 487 4.17 0.42 -16.19
C VAL A 487 5.34 0.25 -17.17
N LYS A 488 5.97 -0.94 -17.16
CA LYS A 488 6.97 -1.36 -18.13
C LYS A 488 6.30 -1.75 -19.44
N GLY A 489 6.53 -0.94 -20.47
CA GLY A 489 5.96 -1.18 -21.79
C GLY A 489 6.48 -2.47 -22.40
N SER A 490 5.76 -2.99 -23.38
CA SER A 490 6.21 -4.11 -24.17
C SER A 490 6.03 -3.83 -25.65
N ILE A 491 7.09 -4.06 -26.41
CA ILE A 491 7.04 -4.07 -27.88
C ILE A 491 6.56 -5.42 -28.43
N VAL A 492 6.31 -6.40 -27.54
CA VAL A 492 5.79 -7.71 -27.92
C VAL A 492 4.40 -7.52 -28.54
N LEU A 493 4.08 -8.35 -29.53
CA LEU A 493 2.88 -8.23 -30.36
C LEU A 493 2.88 -7.01 -31.31
N GLY A 494 4.04 -6.40 -31.57
CA GLY A 494 4.16 -5.27 -32.51
C GLY A 494 3.82 -3.91 -31.92
N GLY A 495 3.77 -3.80 -30.59
CA GLY A 495 3.49 -2.54 -29.90
C GLY A 495 4.56 -1.48 -30.15
N SER A 496 4.13 -0.22 -30.27
CA SER A 496 5.02 0.94 -30.22
C SER A 496 5.25 1.33 -28.75
N MET A 497 6.50 1.66 -28.41
CA MET A 497 6.81 2.34 -27.15
C MET A 497 6.95 3.83 -27.43
N SER A 498 6.35 4.65 -26.56
CA SER A 498 6.57 6.08 -26.63
C SER A 498 8.04 6.41 -26.32
N VAL A 499 8.59 7.38 -27.04
CA VAL A 499 9.97 7.86 -26.82
C VAL A 499 9.95 8.79 -25.63
N ASN A 500 9.84 8.23 -24.42
CA ASN A 500 9.78 9.05 -23.22
C ASN A 500 11.18 9.46 -22.76
N TYR A 501 11.51 10.73 -22.93
CA TYR A 501 12.57 11.40 -22.19
C TYR A 501 12.06 11.82 -20.81
N THR A 502 11.65 10.86 -19.98
CA THR A 502 11.56 11.17 -18.55
C THR A 502 12.98 11.41 -18.04
N VAL A 503 13.20 12.50 -17.29
CA VAL A 503 14.46 12.85 -16.61
C VAL A 503 15.02 11.68 -15.77
N ASP A 504 14.18 10.69 -15.46
CA ASP A 504 14.43 9.60 -14.51
C ASP A 504 14.94 8.29 -15.11
N GLY A 505 15.10 8.17 -16.43
CA GLY A 505 15.69 7.00 -17.12
C GLY A 505 15.12 5.64 -16.66
N LEU A 506 14.14 5.10 -17.40
CA LEU A 506 13.81 3.67 -17.49
C LEU A 506 13.68 2.87 -16.16
N ALA A 507 13.30 3.48 -15.04
CA ALA A 507 12.88 2.74 -13.84
C ALA A 507 11.38 2.44 -13.92
N GLU A 508 10.97 1.74 -14.97
CA GLU A 508 9.57 1.39 -15.24
C GLU A 508 9.05 0.39 -14.18
N LEU A 509 7.84 0.61 -13.66
CA LEU A 509 7.20 -0.33 -12.73
C LEU A 509 6.86 -1.61 -13.48
N TRP A 510 7.29 -2.74 -12.95
CA TRP A 510 6.90 -4.05 -13.46
C TRP A 510 5.37 -4.24 -13.42
N TRP A 511 4.70 -3.62 -12.43
CA TRP A 511 3.33 -3.08 -12.42
C TRP A 511 3.03 -2.58 -10.99
N GLY A 512 2.29 -1.48 -10.84
CA GLY A 512 1.75 -1.07 -9.53
C GLY A 512 1.51 0.43 -9.36
N MET A 513 0.46 0.78 -8.62
CA MET A 513 0.15 2.16 -8.22
C MET A 513 1.03 2.68 -7.07
N ALA A 514 1.67 1.77 -6.33
CA ALA A 514 2.64 2.14 -5.33
C ALA A 514 4.02 2.33 -5.97
N PRO A 515 4.77 3.37 -5.57
CA PRO A 515 6.11 3.60 -6.10
C PRO A 515 7.01 2.40 -5.82
N THR A 516 7.85 2.02 -6.79
CA THR A 516 8.86 0.99 -6.55
C THR A 516 9.76 1.41 -5.39
N PRO A 517 10.39 0.44 -4.70
CA PRO A 517 11.39 0.76 -3.69
C PRO A 517 12.53 1.64 -4.21
N GLN A 518 12.90 1.47 -5.49
CA GLN A 518 13.88 2.33 -6.16
C GLN A 518 13.32 3.76 -6.36
N ALA A 519 12.07 3.90 -6.80
CA ALA A 519 11.40 5.19 -6.92
C ALA A 519 11.28 5.90 -5.57
N LEU A 520 10.96 5.17 -4.50
CA LEU A 520 10.95 5.71 -3.13
C LEU A 520 12.34 6.17 -2.68
N LYS A 521 13.37 5.35 -2.88
CA LYS A 521 14.77 5.69 -2.53
C LYS A 521 15.21 6.96 -3.26
N ARG A 522 14.91 7.09 -4.56
CA ARG A 522 15.22 8.29 -5.34
C ARG A 522 14.44 9.52 -4.88
N ARG A 523 13.15 9.37 -4.56
CA ARG A 523 12.35 10.47 -3.97
C ARG A 523 12.93 10.93 -2.64
N CYS A 524 13.51 10.05 -1.83
CA CYS A 524 14.25 10.44 -0.64
C CYS A 524 15.51 11.24 -1.01
N VAL A 525 16.34 10.73 -1.93
CA VAL A 525 17.57 11.41 -2.40
C VAL A 525 17.27 12.80 -2.98
N LEU A 526 16.25 12.92 -3.84
CA LEU A 526 15.83 14.20 -4.42
C LEU A 526 15.27 15.18 -3.38
N LYS A 527 14.74 14.67 -2.27
CA LYS A 527 14.30 15.47 -1.13
C LYS A 527 15.43 15.78 -0.13
N GLY A 528 16.66 15.35 -0.41
CA GLY A 528 17.81 15.51 0.48
C GLY A 528 17.69 14.70 1.78
N LEU A 529 16.95 13.57 1.73
CA LEU A 529 16.70 12.67 2.87
C LEU A 529 17.55 11.40 2.81
#